data_AF-A0A383BM41-F1
#
_entry.id   AF-A0A383BM41-F1
#
_cell.length_a   1.000
_cell.length_b   1.000
_cell.length_c   1.000
_cell.angle_alpha   90.00
_cell.angle_beta   90.00
_cell.angle_gamma   90.00
#
_symmetry.space_group_name_H-M   'P 1'
#
loop_
_entity.id
_entity.type
_entity.pdbx_description
1 polymer ?
#
loop_
_entity_poly.entity_id
_entity_poly.type
_entity_poly.pdbx_seq_one_letter_code
_entity_poly.pdbx_strand_id
1 'polypeptide(L)' 'MTTIGFADLGVDADLVSALSDQGIETPFAIQSLTIADGLAGRDVCGKAKTGSGKTLAFGLPLVQLLSKAEPGCPTG' A
#
# COMPACT_ATOMS: atom_id res chain seq x y z
N MET A 1 -19.49 -7.04 -10.78
CA MET A 1 -18.21 -7.27 -10.09
C MET A 1 -17.85 -5.96 -9.42
N THR A 2 -17.90 -5.89 -8.10
CA THR A 2 -17.44 -4.72 -7.34
C THR A 2 -15.92 -4.65 -7.47
N THR A 3 -15.43 -3.64 -8.16
CA THR A 3 -14.00 -3.36 -8.24
C THR A 3 -13.54 -2.87 -6.87
N ILE A 4 -12.66 -3.63 -6.22
CA ILE A 4 -12.09 -3.28 -4.91
C ILE A 4 -11.06 -2.18 -5.13
N GLY A 5 -11.22 -1.02 -4.50
CA GLY A 5 -10.29 0.10 -4.52
C GLY A 5 -9.27 0.03 -3.39
N PHE A 6 -8.28 0.93 -3.39
CA PHE A 6 -7.27 1.00 -2.32
C PHE A 6 -7.87 1.36 -0.96
N ALA A 7 -8.90 2.22 -0.93
CA ALA A 7 -9.63 2.56 0.30
C ALA A 7 -10.29 1.33 0.94
N ASP A 8 -10.83 0.41 0.13
CA ASP A 8 -11.44 -0.84 0.63
C ASP A 8 -10.41 -1.78 1.25
N LEU A 9 -9.13 -1.61 0.92
CA LEU A 9 -8.01 -2.37 1.50
C LEU A 9 -7.45 -1.76 2.79
N GLY A 10 -7.99 -0.62 3.24
CA GLY A 10 -7.57 0.09 4.45
C GLY A 10 -6.46 1.14 4.23
N VAL A 11 -6.17 1.51 2.98
CA VAL A 11 -5.18 2.56 2.68
C VAL A 11 -5.73 3.93 3.06
N ASP A 12 -4.91 4.74 3.73
CA ASP A 12 -5.31 6.08 4.18
C ASP A 12 -5.61 7.03 3.01
N ALA A 13 -6.52 7.98 3.26
CA ALA A 13 -7.11 8.83 2.21
C ALA A 13 -6.08 9.71 1.49
N ASP A 14 -5.01 10.14 2.16
CA ASP A 14 -3.93 10.93 1.58
C ASP A 14 -3.11 10.11 0.57
N LEU A 15 -2.80 8.85 0.90
CA LEU A 15 -2.14 7.91 -0.01
C LEU A 15 -3.05 7.52 -1.17
N VAL A 16 -4.35 7.30 -0.93
CA VAL A 16 -5.32 7.05 -2.01
C VAL A 16 -5.37 8.23 -2.98
N SER A 17 -5.41 9.46 -2.46
CA SER A 17 -5.37 10.68 -3.30
C SER A 17 -4.08 10.73 -4.11
N ALA A 18 -2.93 10.49 -3.48
CA ALA A 18 -1.63 10.51 -4.16
C ALA A 18 -1.52 9.44 -5.26
N LEU A 19 -2.13 8.26 -5.07
CA LEU A 19 -2.22 7.22 -6.09
C LEU A 19 -3.11 7.65 -7.26
N SER A 20 -4.27 8.24 -6.97
CA SER A 20 -5.20 8.73 -8.00
C SER A 20 -4.58 9.87 -8.83
N ASP A 21 -3.84 10.78 -8.21
CA ASP A 21 -3.10 11.84 -8.91
C ASP A 21 -2.06 11.29 -9.91
N GLN A 22 -1.59 10.05 -9.69
CA GLN A 22 -0.71 9.33 -10.61
C GLN A 22 -1.45 8.35 -11.54
N GLY A 23 -2.79 8.35 -11.54
CA GLY A 23 -3.64 7.48 -12.35
C GLY A 23 -3.68 6.03 -11.87
N ILE A 24 -3.34 5.76 -10.61
CA ILE A 24 -3.33 4.44 -9.99
C ILE A 24 -4.63 4.23 -9.22
N GLU A 25 -5.70 3.90 -9.94
CA GLU A 25 -7.05 3.79 -9.37
C GLU A 25 -7.37 2.41 -8.79
N THR A 26 -6.89 1.37 -9.47
CA THR A 26 -7.24 -0.02 -9.15
C THR A 26 -6.03 -0.84 -8.72
N PRO A 27 -6.10 -1.53 -7.57
CA PRO A 27 -5.05 -2.41 -7.11
C PRO A 27 -4.92 -3.62 -8.04
N PHE A 28 -3.67 -4.07 -8.25
CA PHE A 28 -3.39 -5.35 -8.87
C PHE A 28 -3.65 -6.50 -7.91
N ALA A 29 -3.82 -7.72 -8.44
CA ALA A 29 -4.14 -8.90 -7.64
C ALA A 29 -3.19 -9.11 -6.46
N ILE A 30 -1.86 -8.93 -6.64
CA ILE A 30 -0.92 -9.09 -5.54
C ILE A 30 -1.13 -8.03 -4.44
N GLN A 31 -1.51 -6.79 -4.81
CA GLN A 31 -1.77 -5.70 -3.86
C GLN A 31 -3.06 -5.97 -3.07
N SER A 32 -4.15 -6.38 -3.75
CA SER A 32 -5.40 -6.75 -3.10
C SER A 32 -5.25 -7.92 -2.13
N LEU A 33 -4.33 -8.84 -2.43
CA LEU A 33 -4.06 -10.01 -1.59
C LEU A 33 -3.16 -9.71 -0.39
N THR A 34 -2.41 -8.60 -0.38
CA THR A 34 -1.37 -8.37 0.64
C THR A 34 -1.50 -7.08 1.45
N ILE A 35 -2.12 -6.03 0.91
CA ILE A 35 -2.14 -4.72 1.56
C ILE A 35 -2.81 -4.79 2.93
N ALA A 36 -3.99 -5.41 3.03
CA ALA A 36 -4.71 -5.53 4.29
C ALA A 36 -3.95 -6.36 5.34
N ASP A 37 -3.19 -7.39 4.91
CA ASP A 37 -2.31 -8.16 5.80
C ASP A 37 -1.13 -7.32 6.30
N GLY A 38 -0.49 -6.57 5.39
CA GLY A 38 0.62 -5.69 5.72
C GLY A 38 0.22 -4.57 6.68
N LEU A 39 -0.94 -3.94 6.45
CA LEU A 39 -1.49 -2.89 7.33
C LEU A 39 -1.88 -3.43 8.71
N ALA A 40 -2.22 -4.72 8.79
CA ALA A 40 -2.45 -5.39 10.07
C ALA A 40 -1.16 -5.83 10.79
N GLY A 41 0.02 -5.46 10.26
CA GLY A 41 1.32 -5.80 10.84
C GLY A 41 1.70 -7.28 10.73
N ARG A 42 1.09 -8.03 9.81
CA ARG A 42 1.45 -9.43 9.56
C ARG A 42 2.65 -9.53 8.64
N ASP A 43 3.46 -10.57 8.83
CA ASP A 43 4.50 -10.93 7.87
C ASP A 43 3.87 -11.43 6.57
N VAL A 44 4.29 -10.86 5.44
CA VAL A 44 3.75 -11.18 4.12
C VAL A 44 4.86 -11.60 3.17
N CYS A 45 4.70 -12.77 2.53
CA CYS A 45 5.55 -13.22 1.43
C CYS A 45 4.75 -13.25 0.13
N GLY A 46 5.02 -12.30 -0.77
CA GLY A 46 4.33 -12.17 -2.06
C GLY A 46 5.15 -12.68 -3.24
N LYS A 47 4.68 -13.74 -3.92
CA LYS A 47 5.29 -14.22 -5.18
C LYS A 47 4.47 -13.77 -6.39
N ALA A 48 5.01 -12.82 -7.15
CA ALA A 48 4.43 -12.36 -8.40
C ALA A 48 5.52 -12.01 -9.42
N LYS A 49 5.17 -11.93 -10.71
CA LYS A 49 6.11 -11.53 -11.77
C LYS A 49 6.57 -10.07 -11.59
N THR A 50 7.68 -9.70 -12.22
CA THR A 50 8.07 -8.29 -12.33
C THR A 50 6.99 -7.52 -13.10
N GLY A 51 6.74 -6.27 -12.74
CA GLY A 51 5.63 -5.47 -13.30
C GLY A 51 4.27 -5.72 -12.65
N SER A 52 4.12 -6.72 -11.77
CA SER A 52 2.85 -7.00 -11.06
C SER A 52 2.53 -6.03 -9.91
N GLY A 53 3.25 -4.91 -9.75
CA GLY A 53 2.94 -3.90 -8.72
C GLY A 53 3.37 -4.26 -7.29
N LYS A 54 4.27 -5.23 -7.09
CA LYS A 54 4.77 -5.63 -5.76
C LYS A 54 5.37 -4.46 -4.95
N THR A 55 5.98 -3.49 -5.62
CA THR A 55 6.58 -2.31 -4.96
C THR A 55 5.56 -1.57 -4.10
N LEU A 56 4.38 -1.25 -4.65
CA LEU A 56 3.30 -0.61 -3.88
C LEU A 56 2.63 -1.59 -2.90
N ALA A 57 2.60 -2.88 -3.24
CA ALA A 57 2.02 -3.91 -2.37
C ALA A 57 2.71 -3.98 -0.98
N PHE A 58 4.02 -3.71 -0.93
CA PHE A 58 4.79 -3.61 0.32
C PHE A 58 5.00 -2.15 0.77
N GLY A 59 5.17 -1.23 -0.17
CA GLY A 59 5.47 0.17 0.11
C GLY A 59 4.33 0.93 0.77
N LEU A 60 3.07 0.66 0.39
CA LEU A 60 1.90 1.33 0.99
C LEU A 60 1.77 1.01 2.48
N PRO A 61 1.76 -0.28 2.92
CA PRO A 61 1.80 -0.59 4.34
C PRO A 61 3.00 0.01 5.07
N LEU A 62 4.19 0.00 4.47
CA LEU A 62 5.38 0.58 5.09
C LEU A 62 5.22 2.09 5.34
N VAL A 63 4.84 2.86 4.32
CA VAL A 63 4.69 4.32 4.45
C VAL A 63 3.59 4.68 5.45
N GLN A 64 2.46 3.96 5.44
CA GLN A 64 1.33 4.24 6.31
C GLN A 64 1.60 3.88 7.79
N LEU A 65 2.35 2.81 8.05
CA LEU A 65 2.67 2.37 9.41
C LEU A 65 3.89 3.09 10.02
N LEU A 66 4.71 3.74 9.20
CA LEU A 66 5.84 4.51 9.69
C LEU A 66 5.38 5.73 10.50
N SER A 67 6.03 5.94 11.63
CA SER A 67 5.82 7.17 12.40
C SER A 67 6.29 8.36 11.60
N LYS A 68 5.52 9.45 11.65
CA LYS A 68 5.92 10.70 11.01
C LYS A 68 7.17 11.24 11.70
N ALA A 69 8.24 11.41 10.93
CA ALA A 69 9.48 11.99 11.39
C ALA A 69 9.54 13.49 11.07
N GLU A 70 10.25 14.25 11.90
CA GLU A 70 10.58 15.65 11.62
C GLU A 70 11.95 15.74 10.92
N PRO A 71 12.19 16.76 10.07
CA PRO A 71 13.48 16.94 9.42
C PRO A 71 14.65 16.98 10.43
N GLY A 72 15.61 16.07 10.26
CA GLY A 72 16.75 15.93 11.18
C GLY A 72 16.48 15.06 12.42
N CYS A 73 15.26 14.55 12.60
CA CYS A 73 14.83 13.75 13.76
C CYS A 73 14.17 12.43 13.30
N PRO A 74 14.96 11.43 12.87
CA PRO A 74 14.42 10.15 12.40
C PRO A 74 13.76 9.36 13.53
N THR A 75 12.61 8.75 13.23
CA THR A 75 11.84 7.88 14.12
C THR A 75 11.95 6.44 13.60
N GLY A 76 12.90 5.67 14.18
CA GLY A 76 13.08 4.20 14.09
C GLY A 76 12.46 3.44 12.92
#